data_AF-A0A6G3C9D5-F1
#
_entry.id   AF-A0A6G3C9D5-F1
#
_cell.length_a   1.000
_cell.length_b   1.000
_cell.length_c   1.000
_cell.angle_alpha   90.00
_cell.angle_beta   90.00
_cell.angle_gamma   90.00
#
_symmetry.space_group_name_H-M   'P 1'
#
loop_
_entity.id
_entity.type
_entity.pdbx_description
1 polymer ?
#
loop_
_entity_poly.entity_id
_entity_poly.type
_entity_poly.pdbx_seq_one_letter_code
_entity_poly.pdbx_strand_id
1 'polypeptide(L)'
;MAFMKETADSGKGFSLKDATTLGRYIYPGAADGYVVCFEKEVPDLEAVDLYAVPDKENCPARLGGKAPAPRVPDLNGKQVEQSLVEVLVTGYNPKRVKVVEAGDPNRVIEPKPAAKWRVCAQKPRAGTVFDASDELRLQAAKKCP
;
A
#
# COMPACT_ATOMS: atom_id res chain seq x y z
N MET A 1 -14.94 -8.50 1.13
CA MET A 1 -16.00 -7.47 1.27
C MET A 1 -16.86 -7.63 2.52
N ALA A 2 -17.54 -8.76 2.74
CA ALA A 2 -18.59 -8.86 3.77
C ALA A 2 -18.10 -8.45 5.17
N PHE A 3 -16.92 -8.91 5.58
CA PHE A 3 -16.49 -8.77 6.97
C PHE A 3 -15.96 -7.39 7.38
N MET A 4 -15.21 -6.69 6.52
CA MET A 4 -14.78 -5.32 6.82
C MET A 4 -15.98 -4.37 6.89
N LYS A 5 -16.97 -4.62 6.01
CA LYS A 5 -18.24 -3.90 6.03
C LYS A 5 -19.04 -4.26 7.28
N GLU A 6 -19.15 -5.54 7.63
CA GLU A 6 -19.83 -6.03 8.83
C GLU A 6 -19.22 -5.49 10.13
N THR A 7 -17.89 -5.42 10.23
CA THR A 7 -17.18 -4.84 11.36
C THR A 7 -17.46 -3.34 11.49
N ALA A 8 -17.43 -2.61 10.36
CA ALA A 8 -17.79 -1.20 10.36
C ALA A 8 -19.26 -0.98 10.75
N ASP A 9 -20.15 -1.85 10.24
CA ASP A 9 -21.60 -1.81 10.50
C ASP A 9 -21.94 -2.22 11.95
N SER A 10 -21.07 -2.96 12.64
CA SER A 10 -21.23 -3.32 14.06
C SER A 10 -20.85 -2.18 15.03
N GLY A 11 -20.49 -1.00 14.52
CA GLY A 11 -20.14 0.18 15.33
C GLY A 11 -18.79 0.09 16.05
N LYS A 12 -18.01 -0.97 15.80
CA LYS A 12 -16.66 -1.13 16.36
C LYS A 12 -15.63 -0.40 15.50
N GLY A 13 -14.61 0.17 16.14
CA GLY A 13 -13.43 0.63 15.42
C GLY A 13 -12.69 -0.56 14.80
N PHE A 14 -11.99 -0.37 13.68
CA PHE A 14 -11.11 -1.43 13.17
C PHE A 14 -9.80 -0.89 12.63
N SER A 15 -8.77 -1.73 12.69
CA SER A 15 -7.50 -1.49 12.06
C SER A 15 -7.16 -2.63 11.10
N LEU A 16 -6.56 -2.30 9.96
CA LEU A 16 -6.12 -3.29 8.97
C LEU A 16 -4.60 -3.45 9.06
N LYS A 17 -4.16 -4.70 9.19
CA LYS A 17 -2.75 -5.07 9.37
C LYS A 17 -2.39 -6.23 8.44
N ASP A 18 -1.13 -6.31 8.01
CA ASP A 18 -0.64 -7.47 7.26
C ASP A 18 -0.56 -8.69 8.19
N ALA A 19 -1.11 -9.82 7.74
CA ALA A 19 -1.05 -11.07 8.47
C ALA A 19 0.34 -11.74 8.40
N THR A 20 1.23 -11.24 7.53
CA THR A 20 2.53 -11.85 7.21
C THR A 20 3.71 -11.09 7.84
N THR A 21 4.92 -11.64 7.72
CA THR A 21 6.16 -10.95 8.11
C THR A 21 6.55 -9.81 7.17
N LEU A 22 5.86 -9.59 6.06
CA LEU A 22 6.24 -8.57 5.07
C LEU A 22 5.96 -7.14 5.58
N GLY A 23 5.09 -6.98 6.58
CA GLY A 23 4.79 -5.69 7.18
C GLY A 23 4.13 -4.70 6.22
N ARG A 24 3.37 -5.20 5.25
CA ARG A 24 2.69 -4.38 4.25
C ARG A 24 1.68 -3.45 4.91
N TYR A 25 1.55 -2.27 4.33
CA TYR A 25 0.38 -1.44 4.54
C TYR A 25 -0.82 -2.08 3.83
N ILE A 26 -1.91 -2.30 4.56
CA ILE A 26 -3.16 -2.80 3.97
C ILE A 26 -4.01 -1.59 3.58
N TYR A 27 -4.12 -1.35 2.28
CA TYR A 27 -4.81 -0.18 1.75
C TYR A 27 -6.34 -0.36 1.81
N PRO A 28 -7.08 0.42 2.64
CA PRO A 28 -8.51 0.24 2.80
C PRO A 28 -9.30 0.56 1.52
N GLY A 29 -8.77 1.43 0.66
CA GLY A 29 -9.40 1.78 -0.62
C GLY A 29 -9.40 0.66 -1.66
N ALA A 30 -8.75 -0.47 -1.37
CA ALA A 30 -8.78 -1.69 -2.17
C ALA A 30 -9.22 -2.90 -1.33
N ALA A 31 -10.17 -2.71 -0.40
CA ALA A 31 -10.65 -3.73 0.54
C ALA A 31 -11.01 -5.08 -0.12
N ASP A 32 -11.46 -5.05 -1.38
CA ASP A 32 -11.91 -6.24 -2.11
C ASP A 32 -10.76 -7.12 -2.58
N GLY A 33 -9.56 -6.56 -2.66
CA GLY A 33 -8.34 -7.27 -2.99
C GLY A 33 -7.66 -7.94 -1.80
N TYR A 34 -8.33 -8.04 -0.65
CA TYR A 34 -7.78 -8.64 0.56
C TYR A 34 -8.72 -9.69 1.19
N VAL A 35 -8.10 -10.68 1.82
CA VAL A 35 -8.75 -11.71 2.64
C VAL A 35 -8.28 -11.56 4.09
N VAL A 36 -9.22 -11.51 5.03
CA VAL A 36 -8.92 -11.48 6.47
C VAL A 36 -8.59 -12.91 6.90
N CYS A 37 -7.45 -13.06 7.57
CA CYS A 37 -6.92 -14.35 8.03
C CYS A 37 -7.03 -14.53 9.54
N PHE A 38 -6.86 -13.44 10.29
CA PHE A 38 -6.95 -13.45 11.75
C PHE A 38 -7.60 -12.17 12.24
N GLU A 39 -8.20 -12.29 13.42
CA GLU A 39 -8.87 -11.20 14.10
C GLU A 39 -8.40 -11.17 15.55
N LYS A 40 -8.24 -9.97 16.08
CA LYS A 40 -7.93 -9.78 17.48
C LYS A 40 -8.76 -8.63 18.03
N GLU A 41 -9.67 -8.94 18.94
CA GLU A 41 -10.41 -7.93 19.66
C GLU A 41 -9.47 -7.08 20.53
N VAL A 42 -9.79 -5.80 20.63
CA VAL A 42 -9.18 -4.81 21.50
C VAL A 42 -10.32 -4.23 22.35
N PRO A 43 -10.73 -4.94 23.42
CA PRO A 43 -11.95 -4.62 24.16
C PRO A 43 -11.97 -3.21 24.72
N ASP A 44 -10.82 -2.75 25.24
CA ASP A 44 -10.67 -1.42 25.85
C ASP A 44 -10.93 -0.26 24.87
N LEU A 45 -10.87 -0.52 23.55
CA LEU A 45 -11.08 0.47 22.51
C LEU A 45 -12.35 0.20 21.68
N GLU A 46 -13.16 -0.78 22.08
CA GLU A 46 -14.29 -1.29 21.30
C GLU A 46 -13.90 -1.51 19.83
N ALA A 47 -12.73 -2.11 19.62
CA ALA A 47 -12.12 -2.22 18.31
C ALA A 47 -11.64 -3.63 17.99
N VAL A 48 -11.39 -3.89 16.71
CA VAL A 48 -10.81 -5.14 16.22
C VAL A 48 -9.63 -4.87 15.29
N ASP A 49 -8.53 -5.59 15.52
CA ASP A 49 -7.44 -5.69 14.55
C ASP A 49 -7.75 -6.81 13.56
N LEU A 50 -7.86 -6.44 12.30
CA LEU A 50 -8.05 -7.36 11.18
C LEU A 50 -6.71 -7.58 10.48
N TYR A 51 -6.23 -8.81 10.51
CA TYR A 51 -4.98 -9.20 9.85
C TYR A 51 -5.29 -9.86 8.53
N ALA A 52 -4.84 -9.25 7.43
CA ALA A 52 -5.22 -9.62 6.08
C ALA A 52 -4.01 -9.87 5.17
N VAL A 53 -4.26 -10.58 4.08
CA VAL A 53 -3.34 -10.77 2.94
C VAL A 53 -4.06 -10.43 1.64
N PRO A 54 -3.34 -10.13 0.54
CA PRO A 54 -3.95 -10.04 -0.78
C PRO A 54 -4.77 -11.29 -1.12
N ASP A 55 -5.87 -11.12 -1.84
CA ASP A 55 -6.83 -12.18 -2.20
C ASP A 55 -6.24 -13.37 -2.97
N LYS A 56 -5.12 -13.15 -3.66
CA LYS A 56 -4.36 -14.18 -4.39
C LYS A 56 -3.35 -14.94 -3.50
N GLU A 57 -3.20 -14.55 -2.25
CA GLU A 57 -2.33 -15.20 -1.28
C GLU A 57 -3.13 -16.07 -0.31
N ASN A 58 -2.53 -17.19 0.09
CA ASN A 58 -3.10 -18.03 1.14
C ASN A 58 -2.82 -17.40 2.51
N CYS A 59 -3.81 -17.47 3.41
CA CYS A 59 -3.60 -17.13 4.80
C CYS A 59 -2.48 -17.98 5.41
N PRO A 60 -1.51 -17.37 6.13
CA PRO A 60 -0.46 -18.14 6.77
C PRO A 60 -1.04 -18.99 7.91
N ALA A 61 -0.34 -20.06 8.30
CA ALA A 61 -0.80 -20.94 9.40
C ALA A 61 -0.84 -20.26 10.77
N ARG A 62 -0.11 -19.15 10.93
CA ARG A 62 -0.09 -18.32 12.13
C ARG A 62 0.18 -16.87 11.76
N LEU A 63 -0.27 -15.95 12.61
CA LEU A 63 0.03 -14.53 12.47
C LEU A 63 1.55 -14.29 12.41
N GLY A 64 1.99 -13.44 11.48
CA GLY A 64 3.40 -13.22 11.21
C GLY A 64 4.06 -14.41 10.52
N GLY A 65 3.30 -15.14 9.71
CA GLY A 65 3.85 -16.18 8.84
C GLY A 65 4.63 -15.60 7.65
N LYS A 66 5.53 -16.40 7.09
CA LYS A 66 6.27 -15.99 5.88
C LYS A 66 5.34 -15.98 4.67
N ALA A 67 5.50 -14.99 3.82
CA ALA A 67 4.88 -14.91 2.50
C ALA A 67 5.92 -14.46 1.47
N PRO A 68 5.79 -14.85 0.19
CA PRO A 68 6.66 -14.36 -0.86
C PRO A 68 6.43 -12.84 -1.03
N ALA A 69 7.51 -12.07 -0.91
CA ALA A 69 7.44 -10.62 -1.13
C ALA A 69 7.10 -10.33 -2.61
N PRO A 70 6.12 -9.44 -2.89
CA PRO A 70 5.85 -9.02 -4.26
C PRO A 70 7.03 -8.24 -4.84
N ARG A 71 6.99 -8.01 -6.14
CA ARG A 71 7.94 -7.11 -6.81
C ARG A 71 7.35 -5.71 -6.91
N VAL A 72 8.22 -4.70 -6.82
CA VAL A 72 7.84 -3.30 -7.05
C VAL A 72 7.33 -3.17 -8.49
N PRO A 73 6.13 -2.61 -8.72
CA PRO A 73 5.56 -2.46 -10.05
C PRO A 73 6.38 -1.50 -10.91
N ASP A 74 6.25 -1.62 -12.24
CA ASP A 74 6.71 -0.59 -13.17
C ASP A 74 5.66 0.51 -13.30
N LEU A 75 6.05 1.71 -12.88
CA LEU A 75 5.23 2.90 -12.83
C LEU A 75 5.65 3.92 -13.88
N ASN A 76 6.75 3.69 -14.60
CA ASN A 76 7.26 4.65 -15.57
C ASN A 76 6.22 4.88 -16.68
N GLY A 77 5.98 6.15 -17.00
CA GLY A 77 4.98 6.59 -17.98
C GLY A 77 3.54 6.62 -17.47
N LYS A 78 3.23 6.01 -16.32
CA LYS A 78 1.89 6.06 -15.70
C LYS A 78 1.62 7.43 -15.08
N GLN A 79 0.34 7.74 -14.88
CA GLN A 79 -0.05 8.93 -14.14
C GLN A 79 0.28 8.78 -12.66
N VAL A 80 0.61 9.87 -11.98
CA VAL A 80 0.92 9.87 -10.54
C VAL A 80 -0.25 9.30 -9.73
N GLU A 81 -1.48 9.69 -10.01
CA GLU A 81 -2.66 9.18 -9.27
C GLU A 81 -2.81 7.66 -9.35
N GLN A 82 -2.63 7.09 -10.55
CA GLN A 82 -2.70 5.65 -10.80
C GLN A 82 -1.55 4.93 -10.10
N SER A 83 -0.35 5.51 -10.20
CA SER A 83 0.86 4.97 -9.59
C SER A 83 0.75 4.92 -8.06
N LEU A 84 0.14 5.96 -7.45
CA LEU A 84 -0.08 6.01 -6.01
C LEU A 84 -1.03 4.91 -5.54
N VAL A 85 -2.10 4.60 -6.28
CA VAL A 85 -2.98 3.48 -5.92
C VAL A 85 -2.22 2.15 -6.03
N GLU A 86 -1.48 1.94 -7.11
CA GLU A 86 -0.76 0.69 -7.36
C GLU A 86 0.32 0.40 -6.29
N VAL A 87 1.00 1.43 -5.80
CA VAL A 87 2.03 1.26 -4.75
C VAL A 87 1.41 1.01 -3.38
N LEU A 88 0.25 1.60 -3.09
CA LEU A 88 -0.50 1.32 -1.87
C LEU A 88 -1.02 -0.12 -1.87
N VAL A 89 -1.52 -0.61 -3.02
CA VAL A 89 -1.93 -2.01 -3.21
C VAL A 89 -0.74 -2.97 -3.11
N THR A 90 0.45 -2.55 -3.55
CA THR A 90 1.69 -3.35 -3.37
C THR A 90 2.06 -3.50 -1.89
N GLY A 91 1.60 -2.58 -1.03
CA GLY A 91 1.84 -2.61 0.41
C GLY A 91 2.74 -1.51 0.95
N TYR A 92 3.07 -0.49 0.14
CA TYR A 92 3.84 0.66 0.64
C TYR A 92 2.99 1.53 1.55
N ASN A 93 3.57 1.97 2.67
CA ASN A 93 2.91 2.93 3.55
C ASN A 93 2.84 4.32 2.87
N PRO A 94 1.68 4.99 2.83
CA PRO A 94 1.54 6.30 2.20
C PRO A 94 2.54 7.35 2.72
N LYS A 95 2.98 7.25 3.98
CA LYS A 95 3.97 8.16 4.57
C LYS A 95 5.38 8.00 3.97
N ARG A 96 5.68 6.83 3.41
CA ARG A 96 6.95 6.45 2.78
C ARG A 96 6.91 6.58 1.26
N VAL A 97 5.80 7.02 0.68
CA VAL A 97 5.71 7.32 -0.75
C VAL A 97 5.86 8.83 -0.95
N LYS A 98 6.83 9.23 -1.77
CA LYS A 98 7.14 10.63 -2.09
C LYS A 98 7.00 10.87 -3.58
N VAL A 99 6.32 11.93 -3.95
CA VAL A 99 6.34 12.46 -5.32
C VAL A 99 7.31 13.62 -5.34
N VAL A 100 8.26 13.62 -6.27
CA VAL A 100 9.28 14.68 -6.42
C VAL A 100 9.29 15.17 -7.86
N GLU A 101 9.72 16.41 -8.10
CA GLU A 101 9.81 16.94 -9.46
C GLU A 101 10.91 16.24 -10.26
N ALA A 102 10.62 15.87 -11.51
CA ALA A 102 11.65 15.35 -12.40
C ALA A 102 12.69 16.45 -12.68
N GLY A 103 13.95 16.17 -12.40
CA GLY A 103 15.06 17.13 -12.51
C GLY A 103 15.45 17.82 -11.20
N ASP A 104 14.59 17.79 -10.18
CA ASP A 104 14.93 18.23 -8.82
C ASP A 104 14.42 17.22 -7.78
N PRO A 105 15.25 16.23 -7.39
CA PRO A 105 14.85 15.18 -6.47
C PRO A 105 14.62 15.67 -5.02
N ASN A 106 14.98 16.92 -4.70
CA ASN A 106 14.75 17.52 -3.38
C ASN A 106 13.42 18.26 -3.31
N ARG A 107 12.84 18.61 -4.46
CA ARG A 107 11.54 19.27 -4.53
C ARG A 107 10.41 18.25 -4.45
N VAL A 108 9.94 18.01 -3.23
CA VAL A 108 8.74 17.20 -2.97
C VAL A 108 7.51 17.95 -3.45
N ILE A 109 6.64 17.25 -4.18
CA ILE A 109 5.39 17.78 -4.69
C ILE A 109 4.23 17.08 -3.97
N GLU A 110 3.22 17.85 -3.59
CA GLU A 110 1.96 17.30 -3.13
C GLU A 110 1.31 16.43 -4.22
N PRO A 111 0.82 15.22 -3.90
CA PRO A 111 0.21 14.33 -4.88
C PRO A 111 -0.93 14.92 -5.69
N LYS A 112 -1.80 15.74 -5.08
CA LYS A 112 -3.01 16.28 -5.71
C LYS A 112 -2.69 17.16 -6.94
N PRO A 113 -1.85 18.21 -6.83
CA PRO A 113 -1.42 19.00 -7.99
C PRO A 113 -0.71 18.19 -9.10
N ALA A 114 -0.03 17.10 -8.72
CA ALA A 114 0.72 16.25 -9.63
C ALA A 114 -0.09 15.07 -10.20
N ALA A 115 -1.37 14.91 -9.84
CA ALA A 115 -2.17 13.71 -10.15
C ALA A 115 -2.08 13.27 -11.62
N LYS A 116 -2.19 14.22 -12.56
CA LYS A 116 -2.14 14.00 -14.02
C LYS A 116 -0.74 14.02 -14.62
N TRP A 117 0.29 14.30 -13.83
CA TRP A 117 1.68 14.26 -14.28
C TRP A 117 2.09 12.80 -14.50
N ARG A 118 3.14 12.59 -15.28
CA ARG A 118 3.67 11.24 -15.52
C ARG A 118 4.86 10.97 -14.62
N VAL A 119 4.96 9.73 -14.16
CA VAL A 119 6.16 9.21 -13.51
C VAL A 119 7.23 9.02 -14.57
N CYS A 120 8.35 9.71 -14.42
CA CYS A 120 9.50 9.66 -15.33
C CYS A 120 10.57 8.68 -14.86
N ALA A 121 10.68 8.52 -13.55
CA ALA A 121 11.53 7.54 -12.91
C ALA A 121 10.98 7.17 -11.54
N GLN A 122 11.34 5.99 -11.05
CA GLN A 122 11.00 5.53 -9.70
C GLN A 122 12.23 4.98 -8.97
N LYS A 123 12.19 5.05 -7.65
CA LYS A 123 13.13 4.36 -6.75
C LYS A 123 12.36 3.81 -5.55
N PRO A 124 12.46 2.53 -5.18
CA PRO A 124 13.19 1.45 -5.85
C PRO A 124 12.75 1.23 -7.31
N ARG A 125 13.64 0.62 -8.10
CA ARG A 125 13.37 0.31 -9.51
C ARG A 125 12.29 -0.76 -9.63
N ALA A 126 11.56 -0.76 -10.74
CA ALA A 126 10.64 -1.84 -11.08
C ALA A 126 11.33 -3.21 -10.98
N GLY A 127 10.61 -4.22 -10.50
CA GLY A 127 11.12 -5.59 -10.33
C GLY A 127 11.99 -5.81 -9.08
N THR A 128 12.33 -4.76 -8.33
CA THR A 128 12.98 -4.89 -7.01
C THR A 128 12.04 -5.68 -6.08
N VAL A 129 12.60 -6.48 -5.15
CA VAL A 129 11.79 -7.13 -4.12
C VAL A 129 11.22 -6.04 -3.21
N PHE A 130 9.92 -6.13 -2.89
CA PHE A 130 9.28 -5.22 -1.95
C PHE A 130 9.91 -5.31 -0.54
N ASP A 131 10.09 -4.15 0.08
CA ASP A 131 10.45 -3.99 1.49
C ASP A 131 9.57 -2.87 2.10
N ALA A 132 8.87 -3.15 3.18
CA ALA A 132 7.98 -2.19 3.84
C ALA A 132 8.73 -0.99 4.48
N SER A 133 10.03 -1.13 4.70
CA SER A 133 10.90 -0.08 5.24
C SER A 133 11.39 0.90 4.18
N ASP A 134 11.33 0.54 2.89
CA ASP A 134 11.80 1.39 1.80
C ASP A 134 10.98 2.68 1.67
N GLU A 135 11.68 3.76 1.29
CA GLU A 135 11.04 4.98 0.81
C GLU A 135 10.90 4.91 -0.71
N LEU A 136 9.66 4.88 -1.19
CA LEU A 136 9.36 4.90 -2.62
C LEU A 136 9.28 6.34 -3.11
N ARG A 137 10.17 6.73 -4.02
CA ARG A 137 10.18 8.02 -4.69
C ARG A 137 9.72 7.89 -6.13
N LEU A 138 8.68 8.64 -6.48
CA LEU A 138 8.18 8.84 -7.84
C LEU A 138 8.66 10.20 -8.34
N GLN A 139 9.57 10.21 -9.31
CA GLN A 139 9.95 11.43 -10.01
C GLN A 139 8.91 11.71 -11.08
N ALA A 140 8.26 12.87 -11.01
CA ALA A 140 7.14 13.19 -11.87
C ALA A 140 7.31 14.55 -12.55
N ALA A 141 6.82 14.63 -13.80
CA ALA A 141 6.71 15.87 -14.54
C ALA A 141 5.50 15.83 -15.47
N LYS A 142 5.05 17.02 -15.93
CA LYS A 142 4.01 17.12 -16.96
C LYS A 142 4.43 16.44 -18.26
N LYS A 143 5.72 16.52 -18.59
CA LYS A 143 6.36 15.83 -19.70
C LYS A 143 7.71 15.34 -19.22
N CYS A 144 7.98 14.05 -19.39
CA CYS A 144 9.27 13.50 -19.02
C CYS A 144 10.36 13.98 -19.97
N PRO A 145 11.56 14.29 -19.43
CA PRO A 145 12.72 14.68 -20.23
C PRO A 145 13.21 13.53 -21.11
#